data_AF-A0A4Y2DGK8-F1
#
_entry.id   AF-A0A4Y2DGK8-F1
#
_cell.length_a   1.000
_cell.length_b   1.000
_cell.length_c   1.000
_cell.angle_alpha   90.00
_cell.angle_beta   90.00
_cell.angle_gamma   90.00
#
_symmetry.space_group_name_H-M   'P 1'
#
loop_
_entity.id
_entity.type
_entity.pdbx_description
1 polymer ?
#
loop_
_entity_poly.entity_id
_entity_poly.type
_entity_poly.pdbx_seq_one_letter_code
_entity_poly.pdbx_strand_id
1 'polypeptide(L)'
;MPIAIGVTGNVEKTNCYDALKIGANMTEESALLKFKAIVIPVKQAENDADILIVETALMISKTHHNSTVIVGENIDLLVTLTARTSPKLEIFLLKPGKGKMK
;
A
#
# COMPACT_ATOMS: atom_id res chain seq x y z
N MET A 1 -11.72 7.10 6.77
CA MET A 1 -10.30 7.35 7.03
C MET A 1 -9.52 6.21 6.40
N PRO A 2 -8.96 6.36 5.18
CA PRO A 2 -8.17 5.29 4.58
C PRO A 2 -6.72 5.39 5.05
N ILE A 3 -6.28 4.32 5.69
CA ILE A 3 -4.90 4.10 6.12
C ILE A 3 -4.07 3.80 4.86
N ALA A 4 -3.10 4.66 4.56
CA ALA A 4 -2.12 4.41 3.51
C ALA A 4 -1.28 3.17 3.87
N ILE A 5 -1.33 2.12 3.05
CA ILE A 5 -0.50 0.92 3.21
C ILE A 5 0.72 1.03 2.30
N GLY A 6 1.90 0.89 2.92
CA GLY A 6 3.20 1.06 2.31
C GLY A 6 3.44 0.12 1.12
N VAL A 7 4.04 0.68 0.08
CA VAL A 7 4.56 -0.06 -1.07
C VAL A 7 5.96 -0.54 -0.74
N THR A 8 6.14 -1.85 -0.57
CA THR A 8 7.47 -2.44 -0.38
C THR A 8 8.09 -2.81 -1.72
N GLY A 9 9.22 -2.18 -2.04
CA GLY A 9 10.03 -2.49 -3.22
C GLY A 9 11.17 -3.47 -2.95
N ASN A 10 11.28 -4.02 -1.73
CA ASN A 10 12.35 -4.95 -1.38
C ASN A 10 11.85 -6.08 -0.46
N VAL A 11 11.92 -7.31 -0.97
CA VAL A 11 11.27 -8.51 -0.43
C VAL A 11 11.88 -8.99 0.90
N GLU A 12 13.04 -8.45 1.30
CA GLU A 12 13.89 -9.07 2.32
C GLU A 12 13.66 -8.62 3.78
N LYS A 13 12.86 -7.57 4.08
CA LYS A 13 12.79 -7.08 5.48
C LYS A 13 11.41 -6.95 6.12
N THR A 14 10.32 -6.86 5.38
CA THR A 14 8.95 -7.02 5.92
C THR A 14 7.98 -7.22 4.75
N ASN A 15 7.10 -8.21 4.82
CA ASN A 15 6.14 -8.45 3.73
C ASN A 15 4.87 -7.59 3.89
N CYS A 16 4.06 -7.48 2.84
CA CYS A 16 2.84 -6.68 2.81
C CYS A 16 1.75 -7.15 3.80
N TYR A 17 1.79 -8.40 4.27
CA TYR A 17 0.86 -8.94 5.25
C TYR A 17 1.16 -8.46 6.68
N ASP A 18 2.44 -8.35 7.04
CA ASP A 18 2.85 -7.83 8.34
C ASP A 18 2.44 -6.35 8.49
N ALA A 19 2.58 -5.59 7.40
CA ALA A 19 2.11 -4.21 7.34
C ALA A 19 0.59 -4.09 7.50
N LEU A 20 -0.17 -4.97 6.84
CA LEU A 20 -1.63 -5.03 6.93
C LEU A 20 -2.12 -5.36 8.35
N LYS A 21 -1.48 -6.32 9.03
CA LYS A 21 -1.84 -6.72 10.41
C LYS A 21 -1.64 -5.59 11.43
N ILE A 22 -0.59 -4.78 11.24
CA ILE A 22 -0.31 -3.63 12.08
C ILE A 22 -1.36 -2.53 11.87
N GLY A 23 -1.69 -2.22 10.60
CA GLY A 23 -2.67 -1.19 10.26
C GLY A 23 -4.12 -1.54 10.67
N ALA A 24 -4.51 -2.82 10.62
CA ALA A 24 -5.89 -3.23 10.85
C ALA A 24 -6.40 -3.11 12.30
N ASN A 25 -5.51 -3.02 13.30
CA ASN A 25 -5.87 -3.16 14.72
C ASN A 25 -5.55 -1.90 15.57
N MET A 26 -5.25 -0.75 14.95
CA MET A 26 -4.62 0.37 15.66
C MET A 26 -5.12 1.75 15.25
N THR A 27 -4.90 2.72 16.14
CA THR A 27 -5.10 4.15 15.89
C THR A 27 -3.95 4.72 15.02
N GLU A 28 -4.19 5.82 14.32
CA GLU A 28 -3.23 6.40 13.35
C GLU A 28 -1.85 6.69 13.97
N GLU A 29 -1.81 7.27 15.16
CA GLU A 29 -0.56 7.66 15.84
C GLU A 29 0.27 6.43 16.28
N SER A 30 -0.40 5.38 16.76
CA SER A 30 0.24 4.14 17.20
C SER A 30 0.69 3.26 16.04
N ALA A 31 -0.01 3.32 14.91
CA ALA A 31 0.39 2.67 13.65
C ALA A 31 1.68 3.30 13.10
N LEU A 32 1.76 4.64 13.07
CA LEU A 32 2.96 5.36 12.60
C LEU A 32 4.22 4.97 13.37
N LEU A 33 4.13 4.89 14.69
CA LEU A 33 5.26 4.52 15.55
C LEU A 33 5.73 3.10 15.27
N LYS A 34 4.80 2.16 15.09
CA LYS A 34 5.13 0.76 14.77
C LYS A 34 5.74 0.63 13.38
N PHE A 35 5.18 1.28 12.36
CA PHE A 35 5.75 1.23 11.01
C PHE A 35 7.18 1.79 10.96
N LYS A 36 7.45 2.89 11.68
CA LYS A 36 8.81 3.42 11.84
C LYS A 36 9.73 2.42 12.56
N ALA A 37 9.24 1.73 13.59
CA ALA A 37 10.02 0.74 14.34
C ALA A 37 10.42 -0.49 13.49
N ILE A 38 9.63 -0.84 12.48
CA ILE A 38 9.93 -1.94 11.54
C ILE A 38 10.49 -1.44 10.19
N VAL A 39 10.94 -0.18 10.13
CA VAL A 39 11.60 0.42 8.97
C VAL A 39 10.74 0.40 7.70
N ILE A 40 9.40 0.46 7.86
CA ILE A 40 8.50 0.70 6.75
C ILE A 40 8.39 2.21 6.52
N PRO A 41 8.70 2.71 5.31
CA PRO A 41 8.53 4.12 5.01
C PRO A 41 7.05 4.50 5.04
N VAL A 42 6.71 5.55 5.80
CA VAL A 42 5.35 6.06 5.92
C VAL A 42 5.26 7.43 5.28
N LYS A 43 4.24 7.62 4.43
CA LYS A 43 3.82 8.93 3.92
C LYS A 43 2.40 9.19 4.40
N GLN A 44 2.16 10.35 5.00
CA GLN A 44 0.81 10.79 5.33
C GLN A 44 0.24 11.61 4.16
N ALA A 45 -1.02 11.37 3.82
CA ALA A 45 -1.77 12.22 2.92
C ALA A 45 -2.44 13.33 3.72
N GLU A 46 -2.42 14.57 3.20
CA GLU A 46 -3.17 15.67 3.80
C GLU A 46 -4.68 15.52 3.58
N ASN A 47 -5.06 14.94 2.44
CA ASN A 47 -6.45 14.72 2.03
C ASN A 47 -6.69 13.22 1.74
N ASP A 48 -7.11 12.89 0.52
CA ASP A 48 -7.34 11.51 0.11
C ASP A 48 -6.02 10.75 -0.08
N ALA A 49 -5.92 9.59 0.54
CA ALA A 49 -4.76 8.71 0.44
C ALA A 49 -4.71 7.98 -0.91
N ASP A 50 -5.83 7.84 -1.62
CA ASP A 50 -5.91 7.03 -2.83
C ASP A 50 -4.96 7.52 -3.94
N ILE A 51 -4.89 8.84 -4.15
CA ILE A 51 -3.97 9.45 -5.13
C ILE A 51 -2.51 9.24 -4.70
N LEU A 52 -2.19 9.50 -3.43
CA LEU A 52 -0.83 9.38 -2.92
C LEU A 52 -0.30 7.95 -3.02
N ILE A 53 -1.16 6.95 -2.79
CA ILE A 53 -0.84 5.53 -2.93
C ILE A 53 -0.52 5.20 -4.39
N VAL A 54 -1.38 5.61 -5.33
CA VAL A 54 -1.17 5.33 -6.76
C VAL A 54 0.10 6.01 -7.28
N GLU A 55 0.34 7.27 -6.93
CA GLU A 55 1.53 7.99 -7.37
C GLU A 55 2.82 7.38 -6.80
N THR A 56 2.80 6.98 -5.53
CA THR A 56 3.95 6.32 -4.91
C THR A 56 4.21 4.96 -5.54
N ALA A 57 3.17 4.17 -5.82
CA ALA A 57 3.31 2.88 -6.49
C ALA A 57 3.87 3.02 -7.92
N LEU A 58 3.39 4.00 -8.69
CA LEU A 58 3.90 4.28 -10.03
C LEU A 58 5.37 4.73 -10.01
N MET A 59 5.74 5.57 -9.04
CA MET A 59 7.13 6.01 -8.86
C MET A 59 8.03 4.80 -8.61
N ILE A 60 7.68 3.95 -7.64
CA ILE A 60 8.47 2.76 -7.27
C ILE A 60 8.57 1.78 -8.43
N SER A 61 7.46 1.53 -9.14
CA SER A 61 7.43 0.64 -10.31
C SER A 61 8.37 1.11 -11.41
N LYS A 62 8.45 2.43 -11.64
CA LYS A 62 9.31 3.02 -12.66
C LYS A 62 10.78 3.02 -12.26
N THR A 63 11.09 3.23 -10.98
CA THR A 63 12.49 3.37 -10.52
C THR A 63 13.14 2.03 -10.21
N HIS A 64 12.39 1.05 -9.72
CA HIS A 64 12.96 -0.22 -9.26
C HIS A 64 12.79 -1.37 -10.25
N HIS A 65 12.11 -1.18 -11.39
CA HIS A 65 11.87 -2.20 -12.43
C HIS A 65 11.32 -3.54 -11.88
N ASN A 66 10.69 -3.51 -10.71
CA ASN A 66 10.15 -4.66 -10.01
C ASN A 66 8.63 -4.59 -9.99
N SER A 67 7.99 -5.76 -9.92
CA SER A 67 6.57 -5.89 -9.66
C SER A 67 6.19 -5.17 -8.36
N THR A 68 5.22 -4.26 -8.44
CA THR A 68 4.78 -3.45 -7.29
C THR A 68 3.43 -3.96 -6.78
N VAL A 69 3.29 -4.11 -5.46
CA VAL A 69 2.02 -4.55 -4.84
C VAL A 69 1.42 -3.42 -4.02
N ILE A 70 0.17 -3.08 -4.31
CA ILE A 70 -0.66 -2.16 -3.55
C ILE A 70 -1.66 -2.99 -2.74
N VAL A 71 -1.83 -2.70 -1.46
CA VAL A 71 -2.83 -3.35 -0.61
C VAL A 71 -3.94 -2.35 -0.30
N GLY A 72 -5.18 -2.70 -0.62
CA GLY A 72 -6.31 -1.80 -0.39
C GLY A 72 -7.66 -2.48 -0.63
N GLU A 73 -8.69 -2.00 0.07
CA GLU A 73 -10.06 -2.51 -0.13
C GLU A 73 -10.87 -1.69 -1.14
N ASN A 74 -10.49 -0.43 -1.35
CA ASN A 74 -11.32 0.53 -2.07
C ASN A 74 -11.31 0.29 -3.59
N ILE A 75 -12.46 0.38 -4.24
CA ILE A 75 -12.57 0.20 -5.68
C ILE A 75 -12.06 1.42 -6.44
N ASP A 76 -12.19 2.61 -5.85
CA ASP A 76 -11.71 3.87 -6.43
C ASP A 76 -10.19 3.85 -6.62
N LEU A 77 -9.48 3.12 -5.76
CA LEU A 77 -8.05 2.87 -5.88
C LEU A 77 -7.72 2.05 -7.13
N LEU A 78 -8.53 1.02 -7.44
CA LEU A 78 -8.34 0.22 -8.66
C LEU A 78 -8.59 1.06 -9.91
N VAL A 79 -9.67 1.85 -9.92
CA VAL A 79 -10.04 2.71 -11.06
C VAL A 79 -8.97 3.77 -11.31
N THR A 80 -8.52 4.43 -10.24
CA THR A 80 -7.43 5.43 -10.32
C THR A 80 -6.13 4.79 -10.81
N LEU A 81 -5.83 3.58 -10.34
CA LEU A 81 -4.65 2.84 -10.78
C LEU A 81 -4.71 2.49 -12.27
N THR A 82 -5.82 1.92 -12.77
CA THR A 82 -5.95 1.59 -14.20
C THR A 82 -5.92 2.83 -15.08
N ALA A 83 -6.50 3.95 -14.63
CA ALA A 83 -6.46 5.20 -15.40
C ALA A 83 -5.05 5.80 -15.53
N ARG A 84 -4.17 5.58 -14.54
CA ARG A 84 -2.83 6.22 -14.46
C ARG A 84 -1.68 5.31 -14.86
N THR A 85 -1.91 3.99 -14.92
CA THR A 85 -0.86 3.00 -15.16
C THR A 85 -0.60 2.77 -16.64
N SER A 86 0.68 2.74 -17.02
CA SER A 86 1.09 2.32 -18.37
C SER A 86 1.00 0.80 -18.49
N PRO A 87 0.58 0.23 -19.63
CA PRO A 87 0.49 -1.23 -19.83
C PRO A 87 1.84 -1.96 -19.74
N LYS A 88 2.96 -1.23 -19.66
CA LYS A 88 4.32 -1.78 -19.49
C LYS A 88 4.71 -1.99 -18.03
N LEU A 89 3.92 -1.51 -17.06
CA LEU A 89 4.22 -1.62 -15.64
C LEU A 89 3.42 -2.76 -15.02
N GLU A 90 4.10 -3.60 -14.24
CA GLU A 90 3.47 -4.69 -13.50
C GLU A 90 3.13 -4.24 -12.08
N ILE A 91 1.87 -3.83 -11.90
CA ILE A 91 1.33 -3.39 -10.60
C ILE A 91 0.16 -4.28 -10.22
N PHE A 92 0.23 -4.85 -9.01
CA PHE A 92 -0.76 -5.77 -8.47
C PHE A 92 -1.55 -5.09 -7.35
N LEU A 93 -2.89 -5.20 -7.39
CA LEU A 93 -3.75 -4.80 -6.28
C LEU A 93 -4.13 -6.04 -5.46
N LEU A 94 -3.64 -6.12 -4.22
CA LEU A 94 -4.05 -7.10 -3.24
C LEU A 94 -5.24 -6.55 -2.45
N LYS A 95 -6.43 -7.09 -2.72
CA LYS A 95 -7.63 -6.83 -1.93
C LYS A 95 -7.74 -7.84 -0.79
N PRO A 96 -7.60 -7.42 0.49
CA PRO A 96 -7.82 -8.33 1.60
C PRO A 96 -9.29 -8.78 1.63
N GLY A 97 -9.51 -10.08 1.77
CA GLY A 97 -10.85 -10.67 1.92
C GLY A 97 -11.39 -10.48 3.33
N LYS A 98 -12.70 -10.23 3.47
CA LYS A 98 -13.39 -10.19 4.78
C LYS A 98 -13.94 -11.55 5.23
N GLY A 99 -13.50 -12.63 4.59
CA GLY A 99 -13.95 -13.98 4.91
C GLY A 99 -13.51 -14.38 6.31
N LYS A 100 -14.46 -14.74 7.18
CA LYS A 100 -14.13 -15.51 8.39
C LYS A 100 -13.79 -16.92 7.94
N MET A 101 -12.55 -17.37 8.15
CA MET A 101 -12.26 -18.80 8.09
C MET A 101 -13.09 -19.45 9.21
N LYS A 102 -13.93 -20.42 8.83
CA LYS A 102 -14.60 -21.32 9.77
C LYS A 102 -13.67 -22.47 10.12
#